data_AF-A0A0V0IBL3-F1
#
_entry.id   AF-A0A0V0IBL3-F1
#
_cell.length_a   1.000
_cell.length_b   1.000
_cell.length_c   1.000
_cell.angle_alpha   90.00
_cell.angle_beta   90.00
_cell.angle_gamma   90.00
#
_symmetry.space_group_name_H-M   'P 1'
#
loop_
_entity.id
_entity.type
_entity.pdbx_description
1 polymer ?
#
loop_
_entity_poly.entity_id
_entity_poly.type
_entity_poly.pdbx_seq_one_letter_code
_entity_poly.pdbx_strand_id
1 'polypeptide(L)'
;MAEGKVETLSRLAQWRIDNFAASTYKRSDPFKIGIWNWHLSIEKNRYLYIRLFPEPSRLSKEQLPPPFARFMLRVSTTGTNRRPHISPGKLYF
;
A
#
# COMPACT_ATOMS: atom_id res chain seq x y z
N MET A 1 3.67 10.30 -16.01
CA MET A 1 3.45 10.47 -14.55
C MET A 1 4.05 9.25 -13.87
N ALA A 2 4.83 9.42 -12.79
CA ALA A 2 5.49 8.30 -12.12
C ALA A 2 4.44 7.33 -11.59
N GLU A 3 4.26 6.19 -12.25
CA GLU A 3 3.22 5.20 -11.94
C GLU A 3 3.36 4.60 -10.53
N GLY A 4 4.54 4.74 -9.92
CA GLY A 4 4.81 4.34 -8.53
C GLY A 4 4.37 5.36 -7.48
N LYS A 5 4.08 6.61 -7.84
CA LYS A 5 3.88 7.69 -6.86
C LYS A 5 2.66 7.43 -5.97
N VAL A 6 2.86 7.53 -4.66
CA VAL A 6 1.78 7.49 -3.67
C VAL A 6 1.53 8.90 -3.15
N GLU A 7 0.27 9.34 -3.24
CA GLU A 7 -0.18 10.58 -2.64
C GLU A 7 -0.45 10.35 -1.16
N THR A 8 0.16 11.14 -0.29
CA THR A 8 0.00 11.02 1.16
C THR A 8 -0.67 12.25 1.76
N LEU A 9 -1.62 12.01 2.65
CA LEU A 9 -2.16 12.94 3.62
C LEU A 9 -1.93 12.36 5.01
N SER A 10 -2.14 13.14 6.07
CA SER A 10 -1.76 12.80 7.46
C SER A 10 -2.02 11.35 7.91
N ARG A 11 -3.14 10.74 7.50
CA ARG A 11 -3.50 9.34 7.82
C ARG A 11 -3.96 8.53 6.60
N LEU A 12 -3.73 9.05 5.39
CA LEU A 12 -4.18 8.43 4.15
C LEU A 12 -3.01 8.33 3.17
N ALA A 13 -2.86 7.16 2.57
CA ALA A 13 -1.99 6.95 1.42
C ALA A 13 -2.85 6.46 0.26
N GLN A 14 -2.73 7.10 -0.89
CA GLN A 14 -3.47 6.78 -2.09
C GLN A 14 -2.49 6.52 -3.23
N TRP A 15 -2.52 5.29 -3.72
CA TRP A 15 -1.75 4.90 -4.90
C TRP A 15 -2.70 4.68 -6.07
N ARG A 16 -2.50 5.44 -7.15
CA ARG A 16 -3.29 5.35 -8.37
C ARG A 16 -2.49 4.59 -9.43
N ILE A 17 -3.13 3.60 -10.03
CA ILE A 17 -2.58 2.81 -11.13
C ILE A 17 -3.49 2.98 -12.32
N ASP A 18 -3.02 3.66 -13.36
CA ASP A 18 -3.81 3.92 -14.55
C ASP A 18 -3.88 2.70 -15.48
N ASN A 19 -2.80 1.91 -15.60
CA ASN A 19 -2.79 0.70 -16.43
C ASN A 19 -2.24 -0.52 -15.70
N PHE A 20 -3.14 -1.36 -15.18
CA PHE A 20 -2.78 -2.65 -14.57
C PHE A 20 -2.97 -3.85 -15.52
N ALA A 21 -3.43 -3.64 -16.75
CA ALA A 21 -3.75 -4.73 -17.67
C ALA A 21 -2.49 -5.46 -18.19
N ALA A 22 -1.38 -4.75 -18.35
CA ALA A 22 -0.14 -5.26 -18.91
C ALA A 22 0.84 -5.84 -17.88
N SER A 23 0.50 -5.84 -16.58
CA SER A 23 1.38 -6.36 -15.53
C SER A 23 0.67 -7.32 -14.58
N THR A 24 1.40 -8.33 -14.12
CA THR A 24 0.98 -9.24 -13.05
C THR A 24 1.42 -8.76 -11.67
N TYR A 25 2.36 -7.80 -11.60
CA TYR A 25 2.87 -7.25 -10.36
C TYR A 25 3.21 -5.77 -10.50
N LYS A 26 2.81 -4.96 -9.52
CA LYS A 26 3.31 -3.59 -9.38
C LYS A 26 3.69 -3.31 -7.93
N ARG A 27 4.68 -2.45 -7.76
CA ARG A 27 5.11 -1.91 -6.46
C ARG A 27 5.11 -0.39 -6.52
N SER A 28 4.67 0.24 -5.45
CA SER A 28 4.69 1.69 -5.30
C SER A 28 6.08 2.20 -4.91
N ASP A 29 6.32 3.48 -5.17
CA ASP A 29 7.38 4.25 -4.54
C ASP A 29 7.20 4.22 -3.00
N PRO A 30 8.30 4.34 -2.22
CA PRO A 30 8.20 4.43 -0.78
C PRO A 30 7.41 5.68 -0.38
N PHE A 31 6.57 5.55 0.64
CA PHE A 31 5.79 6.65 1.17
C PHE A 31 5.76 6.63 2.70
N LYS A 32 5.66 7.81 3.30
CA LYS A 32 5.75 7.96 4.76
C LYS A 32 4.37 8.08 5.37
N ILE A 33 4.09 7.26 6.39
CA ILE A 33 2.92 7.40 7.27
C ILE A 33 3.42 7.30 8.72
N GLY A 34 3.21 8.37 9.48
CA GLY A 34 3.86 8.54 10.77
C GLY A 34 5.39 8.60 10.59
N ILE A 35 6.11 7.78 11.35
CA ILE A 35 7.58 7.72 11.30
C ILE A 35 8.13 6.65 10.34
N TRP A 36 7.27 5.79 9.81
CA TRP A 36 7.67 4.62 9.01
C TRP A 36 7.53 4.89 7.51
N ASN A 37 8.51 4.38 6.76
CA ASN A 37 8.41 4.26 5.30
C ASN A 37 7.67 2.97 4.96
N TRP A 38 6.73 3.05 4.03
CA TRP A 38 5.86 1.97 3.60
C TRP A 38 5.94 1.77 2.09
N HIS A 39 5.64 0.55 1.66
CA HIS A 39 5.38 0.22 0.27
C HIS A 39 4.06 -0.51 0.13
N LEU A 40 3.36 -0.23 -0.97
CA LEU A 40 2.27 -1.04 -1.45
C LEU A 40 2.77 -1.90 -2.62
N SER A 41 2.29 -3.14 -2.66
CA SER A 41 2.39 -3.96 -3.87
C SER A 41 1.05 -4.59 -4.19
N ILE A 42 0.80 -4.74 -5.48
CA ILE A 42 -0.36 -5.42 -6.01
C ILE A 42 0.14 -6.54 -6.91
N GLU A 43 -0.35 -7.74 -6.64
CA GLU A 43 -0.06 -8.94 -7.42
C GLU A 43 -1.38 -9.51 -7.95
N LYS A 44 -1.45 -9.66 -9.27
CA LYS A 44 -2.55 -10.32 -9.97
C LYS A 44 -2.17 -11.78 -10.19
N ASN A 45 -2.81 -12.64 -9.42
CA ASN A 45 -2.89 -14.07 -9.70
C ASN A 45 -4.37 -14.41 -9.95
N ARG A 46 -4.83 -15.64 -9.69
CA ARG A 46 -6.25 -16.00 -9.64
C ARG A 46 -7.11 -15.00 -8.84
N TYR A 47 -6.49 -14.31 -7.88
CA TYR A 47 -7.05 -13.20 -7.13
C TYR A 47 -6.11 -11.99 -7.16
N LEU A 48 -6.65 -10.82 -6.80
CA LEU A 48 -5.87 -9.60 -6.60
C LEU A 48 -5.35 -9.58 -5.15
N TYR A 49 -4.04 -9.71 -4.98
CA TYR A 49 -3.38 -9.61 -3.68
C TYR A 49 -2.81 -8.20 -3.52
N ILE A 50 -3.17 -7.54 -2.43
CA ILE A 50 -2.65 -6.23 -2.08
C ILE A 50 -1.90 -6.38 -0.77
N ARG A 51 -0.62 -5.99 -0.76
CA ARG A 51 0.27 -6.09 0.39
C ARG A 51 0.79 -4.72 0.77
N LEU A 52 0.76 -4.42 2.06
CA LEU A 52 1.38 -3.25 2.68
C LEU A 52 2.51 -3.76 3.58
N PHE A 53 3.71 -3.24 3.41
CA PHE A 53 4.86 -3.63 4.21
C PHE A 53 5.78 -2.42 4.46
N PRO A 54 6.42 -2.33 5.64
CA PRO A 54 7.37 -1.29 5.93
C PRO A 54 8.64 -1.54 5.12
N GLU A 55 9.32 -0.46 4.78
CA GLU A 55 10.71 -0.54 4.34
C GLU A 55 11.58 -0.91 5.56
N PRO A 56 12.41 -1.96 5.48
CA PRO A 56 13.37 -2.27 6.54
C PRO A 56 14.35 -1.12 6.71
N SER A 57 14.13 -0.27 7.72
CA SER A 57 15.03 0.86 7.99
C SER A 57 16.32 0.36 8.64
N ARG A 58 17.46 1.01 8.40
CA ARG A 58 18.69 0.71 9.16
C ARG A 58 18.55 1.01 10.66
N LEU A 59 17.59 1.85 11.03
CA LEU A 59 17.23 2.20 12.42
C LEU A 59 16.47 1.07 13.15
N SER A 60 15.88 0.12 12.43
CA SER A 60 15.07 -0.97 13.02
C SER A 60 15.89 -2.16 13.49
N LYS A 61 17.22 -2.16 13.32
CA LYS A 61 18.07 -3.25 13.84
C LYS A 61 18.40 -3.12 15.32
N GLU A 62 18.29 -1.93 15.93
CA GLU A 62 18.82 -1.73 17.29
C GLU A 62 17.93 -0.90 18.23
N GLN A 63 16.96 -0.10 17.75
CA GLN A 63 16.38 0.93 18.62
C GLN A 63 14.87 1.17 18.55
N LEU A 64 14.14 0.62 17.58
CA LEU A 64 12.69 0.80 17.50
C LEU A 64 11.95 -0.55 17.44
N PRO A 65 10.88 -0.73 18.22
CA PRO A 65 10.02 -1.91 18.08
C PRO A 65 9.41 -1.93 16.67
N PRO A 66 9.11 -3.12 16.12
CA PRO A 66 8.47 -3.23 14.82
C PRO A 66 7.21 -2.37 14.73
N PRO A 67 6.88 -1.82 13.54
CA PRO A 67 5.72 -0.96 13.39
C PRO A 67 4.44 -1.69 13.77
N PHE A 68 3.82 -1.31 14.90
CA PHE A 68 2.44 -1.68 15.18
C PHE A 68 1.52 -0.71 14.46
N ALA A 69 0.78 -1.20 13.47
CA ALA A 69 -0.12 -0.35 12.70
C ALA A 69 -1.41 -1.08 12.29
N ARG A 70 -2.51 -0.31 12.30
CA ARG A 70 -3.82 -0.75 11.84
C ARG A 70 -4.19 0.06 10.62
N PHE A 71 -4.53 -0.62 9.53
CA PHE A 71 -4.87 0.02 8.27
C PHE A 71 -6.25 -0.42 7.80
N MET A 72 -6.90 0.47 7.06
CA MET A 72 -8.10 0.16 6.32
C MET A 72 -7.74 0.20 4.84
N LEU A 73 -7.73 -0.96 4.20
CA LEU A 73 -7.48 -1.01 2.76
C LEU A 73 -8.79 -0.76 2.02
N ARG A 74 -8.76 0.18 1.07
CA ARG A 74 -9.89 0.48 0.20
C ARG A 74 -9.46 0.36 -1.25
N VAL A 75 -10.20 -0.43 -2.02
CA VAL A 75 -9.98 -0.57 -3.47
C VAL A 75 -11.16 0.06 -4.19
N SER A 76 -10.89 1.12 -4.95
CA SER A 76 -11.83 1.73 -5.88
C SER A 76 -11.43 1.40 -7.32
N THR A 77 -12.41 1.07 -8.16
CA THR A 77 -12.21 0.86 -9.59
C THR A 77 -12.99 1.92 -10.35
N THR A 78 -12.40 2.52 -11.38
CA THR A 78 -13.08 3.48 -12.26
C THR A 78 -14.01 2.71 -13.21
N GLY A 79 -15.17 2.31 -12.68
CA GLY A 79 -16.25 1.68 -13.43
C GLY A 79 -17.59 2.09 -12.83
N THR A 80 -18.60 2.32 -13.68
CA THR A 80 -19.92 2.75 -13.25
C THR A 80 -20.52 1.82 -12.19
N ASN A 81 -20.96 2.39 -11.05
CA ASN A 81 -21.69 1.73 -9.96
C ASN A 81 -20.93 0.70 -9.08
N ARG A 82 -19.60 0.75 -8.96
CA ARG A 82 -18.88 -0.16 -8.05
C ARG A 82 -18.55 0.48 -6.70
N ARG A 83 -19.11 -0.08 -5.61
CA ARG A 83 -18.77 0.30 -4.24
C ARG A 83 -17.31 -0.07 -3.94
N PRO A 84 -16.55 0.76 -3.20
CA PRO A 84 -15.20 0.40 -2.78
C PRO A 84 -15.21 -0.89 -1.95
N HIS A 85 -14.29 -1.81 -2.25
CA HIS A 85 -14.06 -2.96 -1.36
C HIS A 85 -13.21 -2.49 -0.18
N ILE A 86 -13.72 -2.66 1.04
CA ILE A 86 -13.05 -2.28 2.28
C ILE A 86 -12.72 -3.54 3.07
N SER A 87 -11.44 -3.77 3.35
CA SER A 87 -11.01 -4.83 4.26
C SER A 87 -10.26 -4.26 5.46
N PRO A 88 -10.64 -4.64 6.70
CA PRO A 88 -9.85 -4.32 7.88
C PRO A 88 -8.62 -5.22 7.93
N GLY A 89 -7.44 -4.62 8.19
CA GLY A 89 -6.19 -5.36 8.34
C GLY A 89 -5.45 -4.95 9.61
N LYS A 90 -4.87 -5.93 10.31
CA LYS A 90 -3.91 -5.73 11.40
C LYS A 90 -2.60 -6.39 10.99
N LEU A 91 -1.51 -5.63 10.98
CA LEU A 91 -0.19 -6.12 10.60
C LEU A 91 0.73 -6.04 11.82
N TYR A 92 1.37 -7.16 12.12
CA TYR A 92 2.46 -7.25 13.08
C TYR A 92 3.71 -7.57 12.26
N PHE A 93 4.76 -6.79 12.43
CA PHE A 93 6.05 -6.96 11.73
C PHE A 93 7.10 -7.47 12.71
#